data_AF-A0A0D3AVB7-F1
#
_entry.id   AF-A0A0D3AVB7-F1
#
_cell.length_a   1.000
_cell.length_b   1.000
_cell.length_c   1.000
_cell.angle_alpha   90.00
_cell.angle_beta   90.00
_cell.angle_gamma   90.00
#
_symmetry.space_group_name_H-M   'P 1'
#
loop_
_entity.id
_entity.type
_entity.pdbx_description
1 polymer ?
#
loop_
_entity_poly.entity_id
_entity_poly.type
_entity_poly.pdbx_seq_one_letter_code
_entity_poly.pdbx_strand_id
1 'polypeptide(L)'
;MVGTFGEDTAGPDRVLWRHDHEVFKPTFSAAQTWNYLRTKRNKVPWRYLVGFPQAIPRQSFMVWLAFKNRLSTGVKMRDWGVEQGCIYCGERNEDRDHLYFAYPYTFTPGRNRLDIVLLRLAFQTSIYILWKERNSRRHRGACASVDMTTRAIGKLVKNRISSLKYRGNHKLEGLLRRWFEVYPF
;
A
#
# COMPACT_ATOMS: atom_id res chain seq x y z
N MET A 1 46.36 -60.94 16.16
CA MET A 1 46.02 -59.51 16.32
C MET A 1 44.59 -59.32 15.85
N VAL A 2 43.64 -59.19 16.78
CA VAL A 2 42.24 -58.88 16.47
C VAL A 2 42.09 -57.38 16.73
N GLY A 3 41.87 -56.61 15.66
CA GLY A 3 41.55 -55.18 15.78
C GLY A 3 40.08 -55.03 16.20
N THR A 4 39.84 -54.46 17.37
CA THR A 4 38.52 -54.07 17.84
C THR A 4 38.03 -52.87 17.05
N PHE A 5 36.88 -53.00 16.38
CA PHE A 5 36.13 -51.89 15.80
C PHE A 5 35.70 -50.94 16.93
N GLY A 6 36.03 -49.66 16.81
CA GLY A 6 35.53 -48.63 17.72
C GLY A 6 34.02 -48.47 17.54
N GLU A 7 33.29 -48.54 18.64
CA GLU A 7 31.86 -48.20 18.67
C GLU A 7 31.69 -46.72 18.35
N ASP A 8 30.99 -46.43 17.24
CA ASP A 8 30.53 -45.08 16.91
C ASP A 8 29.52 -44.61 17.96
N THR A 9 29.95 -43.69 18.83
CA THR A 9 29.10 -43.09 19.89
C THR A 9 28.15 -42.00 19.36
N ALA A 10 27.85 -41.99 18.05
CA ALA A 10 26.96 -41.01 17.46
C ALA A 10 25.50 -41.40 17.74
N GLY A 11 24.77 -40.55 18.48
CA GLY A 11 23.34 -40.74 18.75
C GLY A 11 22.49 -40.78 17.47
N PRO A 12 21.20 -41.17 17.57
CA PRO A 12 20.33 -41.34 16.41
C PRO A 12 20.12 -40.03 15.62
N ASP A 13 20.07 -40.13 14.29
CA ASP A 13 19.82 -39.01 13.39
C ASP A 13 18.48 -38.31 13.70
N ARG A 14 18.49 -36.97 13.68
CA ARG A 14 17.31 -36.15 13.95
C ARG A 14 17.11 -35.10 12.86
N VAL A 15 15.90 -35.03 12.33
CA VAL A 15 15.50 -33.97 11.40
C VAL A 15 15.22 -32.69 12.19
N LEU A 16 15.90 -31.61 11.85
CA LEU A 16 15.72 -30.30 12.48
C LEU A 16 15.40 -29.24 11.42
N TRP A 17 14.56 -28.29 11.79
CA TRP A 17 14.25 -27.11 10.99
C TRP A 17 15.34 -26.08 11.13
N ARG A 18 15.86 -25.61 9.99
CA ARG A 18 16.81 -24.50 9.95
C ARG A 18 16.08 -23.19 10.24
N HIS A 19 16.48 -22.55 11.33
CA HIS A 19 15.92 -21.30 11.82
C HIS A 19 16.81 -20.09 11.44
N ASP A 20 18.12 -20.31 11.34
CA ASP A 20 19.11 -19.33 10.87
C ASP A 20 20.33 -20.04 10.23
N HIS A 21 21.38 -19.31 9.84
CA HIS A 21 22.58 -19.86 9.21
C HIS A 21 23.18 -21.05 9.99
N GLU A 22 23.13 -21.04 11.33
CA GLU A 22 23.70 -22.09 12.18
C GLU A 22 22.76 -22.55 13.31
N VAL A 23 21.49 -22.15 13.29
CA VAL A 23 20.52 -22.49 14.34
C VAL A 23 19.50 -23.49 13.79
N PHE A 24 19.44 -24.67 14.41
CA PHE A 24 18.52 -25.75 14.05
C PHE A 24 17.63 -26.10 15.25
N LYS A 25 16.32 -26.24 15.00
CA LYS A 25 15.33 -26.55 16.05
C LYS A 25 14.39 -27.67 15.62
N PRO A 26 13.85 -28.45 16.56
CA PRO A 26 12.88 -29.51 16.24
C PRO A 26 11.50 -28.97 15.83
N THR A 27 11.22 -27.69 16.08
CA THR A 27 9.92 -27.05 15.78
C THR A 27 10.01 -26.17 14.55
N PHE A 28 8.97 -26.16 13.73
CA PHE A 28 8.86 -25.25 12.59
C PHE A 28 8.41 -23.85 13.05
N SER A 29 8.98 -22.81 12.43
CA SER A 29 8.49 -21.44 12.59
C SER A 29 8.39 -20.71 11.27
N ALA A 30 7.16 -20.49 10.79
CA ALA A 30 6.89 -19.72 9.57
C ALA A 30 7.54 -18.33 9.59
N ALA A 31 7.59 -17.67 10.75
CA ALA A 31 8.20 -16.36 10.91
C ALA A 31 9.73 -16.40 10.74
N GLN A 32 10.41 -17.42 11.26
CA GLN A 32 11.86 -17.56 11.12
C GLN A 32 12.23 -17.99 9.70
N THR A 33 11.51 -18.97 9.14
CA THR A 33 11.63 -19.36 7.73
C THR A 33 11.44 -18.17 6.80
N TRP A 34 10.43 -17.33 7.03
CA TRP A 34 10.23 -16.11 6.24
C TRP A 34 11.37 -15.10 6.37
N ASN A 35 11.89 -14.90 7.58
CA ASN A 35 13.02 -13.99 7.82
C ASN A 35 14.31 -14.47 7.17
N TYR A 36 14.52 -15.78 7.13
CA TYR A 36 15.66 -16.41 6.48
C TYR A 36 15.55 -16.33 4.94
N LEU A 37 14.39 -16.67 4.37
CA LEU A 37 14.18 -16.65 2.92
C LEU A 37 14.18 -15.25 2.32
N ARG A 38 13.78 -14.21 3.08
CA ARG A 38 13.64 -12.87 2.55
C ARG A 38 14.96 -12.10 2.58
N THR A 39 15.32 -11.49 1.45
CA THR A 39 16.30 -10.40 1.46
C THR A 39 15.67 -9.15 2.09
N LYS A 40 16.15 -8.72 3.26
CA LYS A 40 15.71 -7.48 3.89
C LYS A 40 16.15 -6.29 3.02
N ARG A 41 15.18 -5.57 2.45
CA ARG A 41 15.43 -4.32 1.72
C ARG A 41 15.28 -3.11 2.63
N ASN A 42 15.90 -2.00 2.24
CA ASN A 42 15.74 -0.72 2.91
C ASN A 42 14.27 -0.30 2.98
N LYS A 43 13.89 0.31 4.11
CA LYS A 43 12.53 0.78 4.30
C LYS A 43 12.30 1.99 3.38
N VAL A 44 11.34 1.85 2.46
CA VAL A 44 10.95 2.92 1.54
C VAL A 44 10.23 4.08 2.25
N PRO A 45 10.42 5.35 1.81
CA PRO A 45 9.78 6.51 2.43
C PRO A 45 8.24 6.47 2.38
N TRP A 46 7.68 5.99 1.28
CA TRP A 46 6.24 5.93 1.05
C TRP A 46 5.50 4.84 1.85
N ARG A 47 6.20 4.01 2.65
CA ARG A 47 5.57 2.90 3.39
C ARG A 47 4.40 3.35 4.26
N TYR A 48 4.49 4.55 4.82
CA TYR A 48 3.48 5.14 5.70
C TYR A 48 2.25 5.68 4.96
N LEU A 49 2.35 5.87 3.64
CA LEU A 49 1.25 6.21 2.76
C LEU A 49 0.51 4.95 2.29
N VAL A 50 1.20 3.81 2.23
CA VAL A 50 0.62 2.51 1.87
C VAL A 50 0.02 1.80 3.08
N GLY A 51 0.73 1.77 4.21
CA GLY A 51 0.34 1.05 5.42
C GLY A 51 0.27 1.97 6.63
N PHE A 52 -0.93 2.16 7.17
CA PHE A 52 -1.20 2.83 8.44
C PHE A 52 -2.50 2.28 9.05
N PRO A 53 -2.74 2.43 10.37
CA PRO A 53 -3.84 1.73 11.04
C PRO A 53 -5.24 2.05 10.48
N GLN A 54 -5.43 3.25 9.93
CA GLN A 54 -6.70 3.71 9.37
C GLN A 54 -6.84 3.37 7.89
N ALA A 55 -5.81 2.84 7.24
CA ALA A 55 -5.81 2.59 5.80
C ALA A 55 -6.92 1.60 5.39
N ILE A 56 -7.42 1.73 4.16
CA ILE A 56 -8.36 0.77 3.57
C ILE A 56 -7.53 -0.25 2.78
N PRO A 57 -7.54 -1.56 3.13
CA PRO A 57 -6.63 -2.55 2.53
C PRO A 57 -6.66 -2.58 0.99
N ARG A 58 -7.84 -2.51 0.39
CA ARG A 58 -7.99 -2.46 -1.07
C ARG A 58 -7.33 -1.22 -1.68
N GLN A 59 -7.50 -0.04 -1.06
CA GLN A 59 -6.87 1.19 -1.54
C GLN A 59 -5.36 1.17 -1.32
N SER A 60 -4.90 0.67 -0.16
CA SER A 60 -3.48 0.44 0.12
C SER A 60 -2.80 -0.39 -0.96
N PHE A 61 -3.46 -1.46 -1.42
CA PHE A 61 -2.93 -2.30 -2.50
C PHE A 61 -2.79 -1.53 -3.81
N MET A 62 -3.79 -0.73 -4.18
CA MET A 62 -3.71 0.09 -5.39
C MET A 62 -2.62 1.16 -5.32
N VAL A 63 -2.46 1.81 -4.16
CA VAL A 63 -1.41 2.80 -3.92
C VAL A 63 -0.02 2.14 -3.96
N TRP A 64 0.11 0.94 -3.42
CA TRP A 64 1.34 0.15 -3.53
C TRP A 64 1.70 -0.17 -4.98
N LEU A 65 0.72 -0.60 -5.79
CA LEU A 65 0.91 -0.79 -7.22
C LEU A 65 1.30 0.51 -7.94
N ALA A 66 0.68 1.63 -7.58
CA ALA A 66 1.01 2.95 -8.13
C ALA A 66 2.48 3.32 -7.84
N PHE A 67 2.93 3.22 -6.58
CA PHE A 67 4.32 3.49 -6.21
C PHE A 67 5.32 2.56 -6.89
N LYS A 68 4.93 1.30 -7.13
CA LYS A 68 5.75 0.32 -7.85
C LYS A 68 5.75 0.51 -9.37
N ASN A 69 5.03 1.52 -9.88
CA ASN A 69 4.79 1.71 -11.31
C ASN A 69 4.24 0.43 -11.98
N ARG A 70 3.29 -0.24 -11.30
CA ARG A 70 2.69 -1.52 -11.73
C ARG A 70 1.25 -1.39 -12.19
N LEU A 71 0.69 -0.17 -12.23
CA LEU A 71 -0.59 0.09 -12.87
C LEU A 71 -0.40 0.19 -14.40
N SER A 72 -1.39 -0.24 -15.16
CA SER A 72 -1.39 -0.19 -16.63
C SER A 72 -1.54 1.26 -17.11
N THR A 73 -0.48 2.08 -17.09
CA THR A 73 -0.48 3.45 -17.64
C THR A 73 -0.35 3.44 -19.17
N GLY A 74 -0.71 4.53 -19.86
CA GLY A 74 -0.55 4.65 -21.32
C GLY A 74 0.88 4.36 -21.79
N VAL A 75 1.88 4.86 -21.06
CA VAL A 75 3.30 4.53 -21.32
C VAL A 75 3.57 3.03 -21.23
N LYS A 76 3.05 2.34 -20.22
CA LYS A 76 3.26 0.89 -20.07
C LYS A 76 2.49 0.06 -21.08
N MET A 77 1.35 0.53 -21.57
CA MET A 77 0.59 -0.15 -22.62
C MET A 77 1.27 -0.02 -23.98
N ARG A 78 2.09 1.02 -24.20
CA ARG A 78 2.93 1.16 -25.39
C ARG A 78 3.92 0.02 -25.55
N ASP A 79 4.48 -0.48 -24.44
CA ASP A 79 5.36 -1.67 -24.45
C ASP A 79 4.64 -2.92 -25.01
N TRP A 80 3.31 -2.94 -25.00
CA TRP A 80 2.46 -4.00 -25.56
C TRP A 80 1.87 -3.63 -26.94
N GLY A 81 2.40 -2.59 -27.59
CA GLY A 81 1.93 -2.12 -28.90
C GLY A 81 0.61 -1.34 -28.88
N VAL A 82 0.11 -0.96 -27.70
CA VAL A 82 -1.14 -0.23 -27.54
C VAL A 82 -0.86 1.24 -27.22
N GLU A 83 -0.98 2.11 -28.22
CA GLU A 83 -0.77 3.54 -28.06
C GLU A 83 -2.04 4.23 -27.54
N GLN A 84 -1.97 4.78 -26.32
CA GLN A 84 -3.07 5.50 -25.69
C GLN A 84 -2.54 6.71 -24.92
N GLY A 85 -3.03 7.89 -25.27
CA GLY A 85 -2.77 9.13 -24.54
C GLY A 85 -3.52 9.21 -23.19
N CYS A 86 -3.29 10.28 -22.45
CA CYS A 86 -3.97 10.57 -21.21
C CYS A 86 -5.43 10.92 -21.49
N ILE A 87 -6.36 10.16 -20.90
CA ILE A 87 -7.80 10.36 -21.10
C ILE A 87 -8.34 11.63 -20.42
N TYR A 88 -7.54 12.27 -19.56
CA TYR A 88 -7.94 13.47 -18.83
C TYR A 88 -7.53 14.76 -19.54
N CYS A 89 -6.36 14.80 -20.16
CA CYS A 89 -5.81 16.02 -20.78
C CYS A 89 -5.47 15.88 -22.26
N GLY A 90 -5.57 14.68 -22.85
CA GLY A 90 -5.24 14.43 -24.25
C GLY A 90 -3.75 14.35 -24.57
N GLU A 91 -2.85 14.50 -23.59
CA GLU A 91 -1.40 14.36 -23.81
C GLU A 91 -1.03 12.94 -24.28
N ARG A 92 -0.04 12.83 -25.17
CA ARG A 92 0.41 11.53 -25.71
C ARG A 92 1.02 10.59 -24.66
N ASN A 93 1.63 11.14 -23.61
CA ASN A 93 2.33 10.37 -22.60
C ASN A 93 1.56 10.38 -21.28
N GLU A 94 0.78 9.32 -21.05
CA GLU A 94 0.14 9.11 -19.75
C GLU A 94 1.07 8.29 -18.84
N ASP A 95 1.82 8.97 -17.96
CA ASP A 95 2.73 8.35 -17.00
C ASP A 95 2.23 8.41 -15.55
N ARG A 96 2.95 7.75 -14.63
CA ARG A 96 2.58 7.67 -13.21
C ARG A 96 2.56 9.05 -12.55
N ASP A 97 3.54 9.89 -12.85
CA ASP A 97 3.73 11.16 -12.15
C ASP A 97 2.73 12.19 -12.65
N HIS A 98 2.51 12.22 -13.96
CA HIS A 98 1.42 12.92 -14.62
C HIS A 98 0.04 12.53 -14.03
N LEU A 99 -0.21 11.24 -13.80
CA LEU A 99 -1.51 10.75 -13.30
C LEU A 99 -1.73 10.93 -11.79
N TYR A 100 -0.69 10.77 -10.97
CA TYR A 100 -0.85 10.55 -9.53
C TYR A 100 0.03 11.45 -8.64
N PHE A 101 1.05 12.12 -9.20
CA PHE A 101 2.08 12.81 -8.41
C PHE A 101 2.46 14.21 -8.91
N ALA A 102 1.64 14.83 -9.76
CA ALA A 102 1.90 16.18 -10.32
C ALA A 102 1.94 17.31 -9.27
N TYR A 103 1.53 17.05 -8.02
CA TYR A 103 1.66 18.01 -6.92
C TYR A 103 2.73 17.55 -5.93
N PRO A 104 3.75 18.39 -5.63
CA PRO A 104 4.59 18.13 -4.48
C PRO A 104 3.68 18.20 -3.26
N TYR A 105 3.57 17.10 -2.53
CA TYR A 105 3.05 17.13 -1.17
C TYR A 105 4.00 18.01 -0.36
N THR A 106 3.76 19.31 -0.36
CA THR A 106 4.50 20.27 0.45
C THR A 106 4.24 19.88 1.90
N PHE A 107 5.31 19.40 2.53
CA PHE A 107 5.40 19.23 3.96
C PHE A 107 5.22 20.61 4.57
N THR A 108 3.98 20.98 4.88
CA THR A 108 3.68 22.19 5.66
C THR A 108 4.04 21.87 7.11
N PRO A 109 5.04 22.54 7.70
CA PRO A 109 5.38 22.33 9.11
C PRO A 109 4.18 22.68 9.99
N GLY A 110 3.93 21.92 11.07
CA GLY A 110 2.91 22.24 12.07
C GLY A 110 1.58 21.47 11.99
N ARG A 111 1.43 20.48 11.09
CA ARG A 111 0.22 19.64 11.03
C ARG A 111 0.07 18.75 12.26
N ASN A 112 -1.12 18.74 12.86
CA ASN A 112 -1.43 17.88 13.98
C ASN A 112 -1.65 16.42 13.52
N ARG A 113 -1.76 15.49 14.47
CA ARG A 113 -1.91 14.06 14.17
C ARG A 113 -3.16 13.73 13.35
N LEU A 114 -4.26 14.49 13.52
CA LEU A 114 -5.50 14.29 12.77
C LEU A 114 -5.27 14.63 11.30
N ASP A 115 -4.62 15.75 11.01
CA ASP A 115 -4.30 16.19 9.65
C ASP A 115 -3.46 15.14 8.91
N ILE A 116 -2.46 14.55 9.58
CA ILE A 116 -1.63 13.49 8.99
C ILE A 116 -2.48 12.27 8.58
N VAL A 117 -3.42 11.86 9.43
CA VAL A 117 -4.32 10.72 9.13
C VAL A 117 -5.26 11.08 7.99
N LEU A 118 -5.87 12.27 8.01
CA LEU A 118 -6.77 12.73 6.95
C LEU A 118 -6.07 12.80 5.60
N LEU A 119 -4.85 13.35 5.55
CA LEU A 119 -4.06 13.43 4.33
C LEU A 119 -3.72 12.05 3.77
N ARG A 120 -3.33 11.11 4.64
CA ARG A 120 -3.06 9.73 4.21
C ARG A 120 -4.32 9.06 3.64
N LEU A 121 -5.46 9.22 4.30
CA LEU A 121 -6.74 8.69 3.83
C LEU A 121 -7.17 9.33 2.51
N ALA A 122 -7.09 10.65 2.40
CA ALA A 122 -7.43 11.40 1.20
C ALA A 122 -6.53 11.01 0.02
N PHE A 123 -5.23 10.90 0.24
CA PHE A 123 -4.27 10.46 -0.78
C PHE A 123 -4.57 9.05 -1.28
N GLN A 124 -4.76 8.08 -0.36
CA GLN A 124 -5.10 6.70 -0.75
C GLN A 124 -6.41 6.63 -1.53
N THR A 125 -7.43 7.34 -1.05
CA THR A 125 -8.75 7.34 -1.67
C THR A 125 -8.70 8.00 -3.04
N SER A 126 -7.94 9.08 -3.21
CA SER A 126 -7.78 9.78 -4.47
C SER A 126 -7.14 8.88 -5.52
N ILE A 127 -6.02 8.22 -5.21
CA ILE A 127 -5.37 7.27 -6.14
C ILE A 127 -6.35 6.15 -6.52
N TYR A 128 -7.04 5.57 -5.55
CA TYR A 128 -7.99 4.49 -5.80
C TYR A 128 -9.14 4.93 -6.70
N ILE A 129 -9.75 6.08 -6.43
CA ILE A 129 -10.86 6.60 -7.21
C ILE A 129 -10.40 7.00 -8.62
N LEU A 130 -9.26 7.66 -8.77
CA LEU A 130 -8.69 7.99 -10.08
C LEU A 130 -8.42 6.74 -10.91
N TRP A 131 -7.81 5.72 -10.31
CA TRP A 131 -7.61 4.43 -10.97
C TRP A 131 -8.95 3.79 -11.39
N LYS A 132 -9.94 3.77 -10.50
CA LYS A 132 -11.25 3.18 -10.78
C LYS A 132 -11.96 3.92 -11.92
N GLU A 133 -11.93 5.24 -11.88
CA GLU A 133 -12.55 6.12 -12.87
C GLU A 133 -11.89 5.97 -14.24
N ARG A 134 -10.55 6.05 -14.30
CA ARG A 134 -9.79 5.83 -15.52
C ARG A 134 -10.11 4.49 -16.17
N ASN A 135 -10.15 3.42 -15.38
CA ASN A 135 -10.48 2.09 -15.88
C ASN A 135 -11.94 1.98 -16.35
N SER A 136 -12.86 2.69 -15.69
CA SER A 136 -14.26 2.79 -16.12
C SER A 136 -14.36 3.44 -17.50
N ARG A 137 -13.65 4.56 -17.71
CA ARG A 137 -13.61 5.24 -19.02
C ARG A 137 -13.04 4.33 -20.11
N ARG A 138 -11.91 3.66 -19.83
CA ARG A 138 -11.20 2.82 -20.81
C ARG A 138 -11.92 1.53 -21.19
N HIS A 139 -12.57 0.88 -20.23
CA HIS A 139 -13.12 -0.47 -20.45
C HIS A 139 -14.64 -0.55 -20.44
N ARG A 140 -15.32 0.50 -19.96
CA ARG A 140 -16.78 0.49 -19.79
C ARG A 140 -17.48 1.66 -20.48
N GLY A 141 -16.74 2.58 -21.12
CA GLY A 141 -17.29 3.76 -21.78
C GLY A 141 -18.00 4.74 -20.84
N ALA A 142 -17.92 4.55 -19.51
CA ALA A 142 -18.60 5.37 -18.53
C ALA A 142 -17.66 6.45 -17.99
N CYS A 143 -18.10 7.70 -18.07
CA CYS A 143 -17.36 8.89 -17.65
C CYS A 143 -18.09 9.56 -16.47
N ALA A 144 -17.41 9.69 -15.33
CA ALA A 144 -17.89 10.50 -14.22
C ALA A 144 -17.29 11.90 -14.30
N SER A 145 -18.07 12.91 -13.91
CA SER A 145 -17.55 14.28 -13.81
C SER A 145 -16.51 14.41 -12.69
N VAL A 146 -15.73 15.49 -12.73
CA VAL A 146 -14.80 15.83 -11.66
C VAL A 146 -15.56 15.94 -10.32
N ASP A 147 -16.72 16.58 -10.30
CA ASP A 147 -17.53 16.72 -9.08
C ASP A 147 -18.01 15.37 -8.53
N MET A 148 -18.44 14.45 -9.40
CA MET A 148 -18.82 13.10 -8.98
C MET A 148 -17.63 12.36 -8.36
N THR A 149 -16.46 12.52 -8.97
CA THR A 149 -15.20 11.91 -8.50
C THR A 149 -14.78 12.49 -7.15
N THR A 150 -14.81 13.82 -7.00
CA THR A 150 -14.51 14.53 -5.75
C THR A 150 -15.47 14.14 -4.62
N ARG A 151 -16.79 14.10 -4.90
CA ARG A 151 -17.80 13.63 -3.95
C ARG A 151 -17.57 12.17 -3.55
N ALA A 152 -17.18 11.31 -4.49
CA ALA A 152 -16.88 9.91 -4.20
C ALA A 152 -15.66 9.77 -3.27
N ILE A 153 -14.62 10.58 -3.47
CA ILE A 153 -13.44 10.64 -2.57
C ILE A 153 -13.88 11.05 -1.16
N GLY A 154 -14.57 12.20 -1.05
CA GLY A 154 -15.02 12.71 0.25
C GLY A 154 -15.92 11.72 1.00
N LYS A 155 -16.85 11.08 0.29
CA LYS A 155 -17.73 10.05 0.85
C LYS A 155 -16.95 8.84 1.37
N LEU A 156 -15.96 8.34 0.63
CA LEU A 156 -15.16 7.20 1.09
C LEU A 156 -14.29 7.52 2.30
N VAL A 157 -13.68 8.71 2.33
CA VAL A 157 -12.90 9.16 3.50
C VAL A 157 -13.80 9.30 4.72
N LYS A 158 -14.94 9.98 4.59
CA LYS A 158 -15.95 10.13 5.66
C LYS A 158 -16.42 8.77 6.18
N ASN A 159 -16.84 7.87 5.28
CA ASN A 159 -17.29 6.52 5.65
C ASN A 159 -16.21 5.75 6.40
N ARG A 160 -14.95 5.87 5.98
CA ARG A 160 -13.84 5.22 6.68
C ARG A 160 -13.68 5.78 8.08
N ILE A 161 -13.65 7.10 8.25
CA ILE A 161 -13.51 7.75 9.56
C ILE A 161 -14.65 7.32 10.48
N SER A 162 -15.90 7.38 10.00
CA SER A 162 -17.07 6.95 10.76
C SER A 162 -17.00 5.48 11.18
N SER A 163 -16.45 4.59 10.34
CA SER A 163 -16.32 3.17 10.67
C SER A 163 -15.29 2.86 11.76
N LEU A 164 -14.34 3.76 12.02
CA LEU A 164 -13.27 3.55 13.01
C LEU A 164 -13.78 3.68 14.46
N LYS A 165 -14.94 4.32 14.67
CA LYS A 165 -15.60 4.46 15.98
C LYS A 165 -14.68 4.98 17.10
N TYR A 166 -13.74 5.88 16.79
CA TYR A 166 -12.92 6.54 17.81
C TYR A 166 -13.78 7.45 18.69
N ARG A 167 -13.84 7.17 20.00
CA ARG A 167 -14.67 7.86 21.00
C ARG A 167 -13.93 7.95 22.34
N GLY A 168 -14.35 8.86 23.22
CA GLY A 168 -13.78 9.06 24.55
C GLY A 168 -12.31 9.47 24.48
N ASN A 169 -11.48 8.97 25.38
CA ASN A 169 -10.06 9.38 25.49
C ASN A 169 -9.15 8.88 24.33
N HIS A 170 -9.71 8.48 23.19
CA HIS A 170 -8.94 8.06 22.03
C HIS A 170 -8.25 9.26 21.36
N LYS A 171 -6.95 9.14 21.09
CA LYS A 171 -6.09 10.18 20.49
C LYS A 171 -6.56 10.71 19.11
N LEU A 172 -7.55 10.06 18.50
CA LEU A 172 -8.13 10.40 17.19
C LEU A 172 -9.66 10.58 17.25
N GLU A 173 -10.27 10.78 18.43
CA GLU A 173 -11.71 11.02 18.56
C GLU A 173 -12.20 12.19 17.67
N GLY A 174 -11.45 13.29 17.65
CA GLY A 174 -11.77 14.48 16.85
C GLY A 174 -11.61 14.33 15.33
N LEU A 175 -11.27 13.15 14.81
CA LEU A 175 -10.95 12.97 13.38
C LEU A 175 -12.13 13.31 12.46
N LEU A 176 -13.35 12.95 12.84
CA LEU A 176 -14.54 13.25 12.04
C LEU A 176 -14.90 14.74 12.09
N ARG A 177 -14.78 15.36 13.26
CA ARG A 177 -14.94 16.83 13.41
C ARG A 177 -13.94 17.57 12.53
N ARG A 178 -12.66 17.19 12.63
CA ARG A 178 -11.59 17.78 11.83
C ARG A 178 -11.82 17.61 10.33
N TRP A 179 -12.37 16.46 9.91
CA TRP A 179 -12.74 16.24 8.51
C TRP A 179 -13.76 17.26 8.00
N PHE A 180 -14.80 17.57 8.79
CA PHE A 180 -15.80 18.58 8.40
C PHE A 180 -15.25 20.02 8.41
N GLU A 181 -14.26 20.33 9.26
CA GLU A 181 -13.59 21.64 9.23
C GLU A 181 -12.80 21.86 7.94
N VAL A 182 -12.16 20.82 7.40
CA VAL A 182 -11.31 20.92 6.20
C VAL A 182 -12.04 20.61 4.90
N TYR A 183 -13.16 19.88 4.97
CA TYR A 183 -13.98 19.50 3.83
C TYR A 183 -15.47 19.77 4.15
N PRO A 184 -15.95 21.00 3.91
CA PRO A 184 -17.29 21.43 4.29
C PRO A 184 -18.41 20.99 3.32
N PHE A 185 -18.06 20.30 2.22
CA PHE A 185 -18.98 19.96 1.13
C PHE A 185 -19.49 18.51 1.17
#